data_AF-A0A5L2MQB0-F1
#
_entry.id   AF-A0A5L2MQB0-F1
#
_cell.length_a   1.000
_cell.length_b   1.000
_cell.length_c   1.000
_cell.angle_alpha   90.00
_cell.angle_beta   90.00
_cell.angle_gamma   90.00
#
_symmetry.space_group_name_H-M   'P 1'
#
loop_
_entity.id
_entity.type
_entity.pdbx_description
1 polymer ?
#
loop_
_entity_poly.entity_id
_entity_poly.type
_entity_poly.pdbx_seq_one_letter_code
_entity_poly.pdbx_strand_id
1 'polypeptide(L)'
;MTKLVRCGVCEEAFSEYDDIINVDPHGWFHERCVELVPIRYAVLAKSRYYDVDGFLGTCDEDDKNFASYVFEEGEYLEDGEEEK
;
A
#
# COMPACT_ATOMS: atom_id res chain seq x y z
N MET A 1 -22.55 -25.30 -22.87
CA MET A 1 -21.67 -24.28 -23.50
C MET A 1 -20.84 -23.67 -22.40
N THR A 2 -19.52 -23.78 -22.46
CA THR A 2 -18.64 -23.06 -21.52
C THR A 2 -18.66 -21.59 -21.92
N LYS A 3 -18.96 -20.71 -20.96
CA LYS A 3 -18.92 -19.27 -21.16
C LYS A 3 -17.45 -18.84 -21.15
N LEU A 4 -16.99 -18.19 -22.22
CA LEU A 4 -15.66 -17.58 -22.24
C LEU A 4 -15.60 -16.44 -21.22
N VAL A 5 -14.55 -16.43 -20.39
CA VAL A 5 -14.28 -15.34 -19.45
C VAL A 5 -13.65 -14.19 -20.23
N ARG A 6 -14.02 -12.95 -19.88
CA ARG A 6 -13.61 -11.73 -20.56
C ARG A 6 -12.96 -10.77 -19.59
N CYS A 7 -12.04 -9.95 -20.11
CA CYS A 7 -11.44 -8.86 -19.39
C CYS A 7 -12.49 -7.83 -18.96
N GLY A 8 -12.47 -7.43 -17.69
CA GLY A 8 -13.38 -6.42 -17.15
C GLY A 8 -13.15 -5.00 -17.68
N VAL A 9 -12.05 -4.75 -18.41
CA VAL A 9 -11.72 -3.43 -18.99
C VAL A 9 -11.96 -3.38 -20.49
N CYS A 10 -11.33 -4.27 -21.28
CA CYS A 10 -11.45 -4.25 -22.74
C CYS A 10 -12.55 -5.17 -23.31
N GLU A 11 -13.20 -5.96 -22.46
CA GLU A 11 -14.27 -6.92 -22.82
C GLU A 11 -13.84 -8.06 -23.78
N GLU A 12 -12.57 -8.13 -24.18
CA GLU A 12 -12.02 -9.23 -24.97
C GLU A 12 -12.00 -10.53 -24.16
N ALA A 13 -12.26 -11.66 -24.83
CA ALA A 13 -12.10 -12.97 -24.22
C ALA A 13 -10.62 -13.28 -24.03
N PHE A 14 -10.26 -13.93 -22.93
CA PHE A 14 -8.88 -14.30 -22.68
C PHE A 14 -8.38 -15.37 -23.66
N SER A 15 -7.17 -15.17 -24.16
CA SER A 15 -6.38 -16.16 -24.89
C SER A 15 -5.55 -17.01 -23.92
N GLU A 16 -5.02 -18.14 -24.41
CA GLU A 16 -4.13 -19.02 -23.62
C GLU A 16 -2.78 -18.37 -23.26
N TYR A 17 -2.42 -17.26 -23.93
CA TYR A 17 -1.15 -16.55 -23.76
C TYR A 17 -1.33 -15.17 -23.13
N ASP A 18 -2.54 -14.85 -22.66
CA ASP A 18 -2.78 -13.57 -22.00
C ASP A 18 -2.20 -13.60 -20.58
N ASP A 19 -1.40 -12.60 -20.25
CA ASP A 19 -1.09 -12.27 -18.86
C ASP A 19 -2.35 -11.66 -18.23
N ILE A 20 -2.87 -12.32 -17.20
CA ILE A 20 -4.13 -11.95 -16.56
C ILE A 20 -3.97 -11.75 -15.05
N ILE A 21 -4.73 -10.80 -14.53
CA ILE A 21 -4.76 -10.44 -13.13
C ILE A 21 -6.19 -10.63 -12.63
N ASN A 22 -6.33 -11.40 -11.56
CA ASN A 22 -7.58 -11.46 -10.82
C ASN A 22 -7.61 -10.34 -9.78
N VAL A 23 -8.63 -9.51 -9.82
CA VAL A 23 -8.92 -8.50 -8.79
C VAL A 23 -10.24 -8.89 -8.16
N ASP A 24 -10.23 -9.57 -7.03
CA ASP A 24 -11.46 -9.95 -6.32
C ASP A 24 -12.09 -8.72 -5.61
N PRO A 25 -13.43 -8.55 -5.63
CA PRO A 25 -14.45 -9.34 -6.32
C PRO A 25 -14.73 -8.87 -7.76
N HIS A 26 -13.91 -7.97 -8.28
CA HIS A 26 -14.11 -7.25 -9.55
C HIS A 26 -13.87 -8.08 -10.81
N GLY A 27 -13.25 -9.26 -10.69
CA GLY A 27 -13.08 -10.23 -11.78
C GLY A 27 -11.68 -10.21 -12.38
N TRP A 28 -11.58 -10.64 -13.64
CA TRP A 28 -10.31 -10.84 -14.34
C TRP A 28 -10.03 -9.72 -15.33
N PHE A 29 -8.76 -9.38 -15.47
CA PHE A 29 -8.27 -8.30 -16.31
C PHE A 29 -7.02 -8.76 -17.05
N HIS A 30 -6.77 -8.25 -18.26
CA HIS A 30 -5.43 -8.35 -18.83
C HIS A 30 -4.47 -7.48 -18.03
N GLU A 31 -3.24 -7.95 -17.82
CA GLU A 31 -2.19 -7.15 -17.18
C GLU A 31 -1.98 -5.82 -17.91
N ARG A 32 -1.92 -5.83 -19.25
CA ARG A 32 -1.83 -4.61 -20.07
C ARG A 32 -3.02 -3.63 -19.94
N CYS A 33 -4.15 -4.09 -19.40
CA CYS A 33 -5.37 -3.29 -19.27
C CYS A 33 -5.52 -2.65 -17.88
N VAL A 34 -4.62 -2.95 -16.95
CA VAL A 34 -4.62 -2.38 -15.60
C VAL A 34 -3.24 -1.83 -15.28
N GLU A 35 -3.17 -0.88 -14.36
CA GLU A 35 -1.91 -0.39 -13.82
C GLU A 35 -1.70 -0.98 -12.44
N LEU A 36 -0.62 -1.75 -12.28
CA LEU A 36 -0.18 -2.21 -10.97
C LEU A 36 0.70 -1.13 -10.33
N VAL A 37 0.10 -0.34 -9.45
CA VAL A 37 0.85 0.65 -8.67
C VAL A 37 1.23 0.03 -7.32
N PRO A 38 2.51 0.00 -6.92
CA PRO A 38 2.91 -0.40 -5.58
C PRO A 38 2.56 0.73 -4.61
N ILE A 39 1.33 0.71 -4.08
CA ILE A 39 0.82 1.78 -3.22
C ILE A 39 0.99 1.36 -1.76
N ARG A 40 1.97 2.01 -1.09
CA ARG A 40 2.21 2.10 0.38
C ARG A 40 3.25 1.17 1.01
N TYR A 41 4.07 1.77 1.89
CA TYR A 41 4.96 1.12 2.85
C TYR A 41 4.20 0.61 4.06
N ALA A 42 4.45 -0.62 4.50
CA ALA A 42 4.00 -1.11 5.81
C ALA A 42 4.85 -0.51 6.94
N VAL A 43 4.20 0.09 7.94
CA VAL A 43 4.84 0.66 9.13
C VAL A 43 4.77 -0.37 10.25
N LEU A 44 5.92 -0.75 10.82
CA LEU A 44 5.98 -1.66 11.96
C LEU A 44 6.75 -1.04 13.14
N ALA A 45 6.14 -1.05 14.33
CA ALA A 45 6.78 -0.77 15.61
C ALA A 45 7.86 -1.82 15.91
N LYS A 46 9.06 -1.35 16.24
CA LYS A 46 10.21 -2.20 16.57
C LYS A 46 10.37 -2.46 18.08
N SER A 47 9.27 -2.42 18.84
CA SER A 47 9.31 -2.61 20.30
C SER A 47 8.94 -4.04 20.70
N ARG A 48 9.60 -4.56 21.75
CA ARG A 48 9.31 -5.87 22.37
C ARG A 48 8.10 -5.86 23.33
N TYR A 49 7.40 -4.73 23.46
CA TYR A 49 6.40 -4.51 24.52
C TYR A 49 4.93 -4.68 24.10
N TYR A 50 4.64 -4.98 22.83
CA TYR A 50 3.27 -5.20 22.36
C TYR A 50 3.13 -6.65 21.88
N ASP A 51 2.17 -7.40 22.45
CA ASP A 51 1.86 -8.82 22.14
C ASP A 51 1.16 -9.01 20.77
N VAL A 52 1.21 -8.02 19.88
CA VAL A 52 0.72 -8.12 18.50
C VAL A 52 1.81 -7.62 17.57
N ASP A 53 2.05 -8.38 16.50
CA ASP A 53 3.16 -8.27 15.55
C ASP A 53 3.30 -6.90 14.89
N GLY A 54 3.76 -5.89 15.63
CA GLY A 54 4.38 -4.64 15.20
C GLY A 54 3.59 -3.71 14.26
N PHE A 55 2.57 -4.13 13.53
CA PHE A 55 2.04 -3.37 12.41
C PHE A 55 1.20 -2.17 12.86
N LEU A 56 1.62 -0.98 12.43
CA LEU A 56 1.01 0.32 12.77
C LEU A 56 0.15 0.90 11.62
N GLY A 57 0.21 0.31 10.42
CA GLY A 57 -0.54 0.78 9.26
C GLY A 57 0.35 0.94 8.03
N THR A 58 -0.09 1.73 7.07
CA THR A 58 0.65 1.96 5.82
C THR A 58 0.83 3.44 5.54
N CYS A 59 1.97 3.86 4.98
CA CYS A 59 2.21 5.24 4.56
C CYS A 59 2.79 5.30 3.13
N ASP A 60 2.72 6.46 2.51
CA ASP A 60 3.38 6.73 1.23
C ASP A 60 4.78 7.33 1.46
N GLU A 61 5.54 7.55 0.38
CA GLU A 61 6.88 8.12 0.50
C GLU A 61 6.86 9.57 1.01
N ASP A 62 5.87 10.34 0.55
CA ASP A 62 5.68 11.76 0.88
C ASP A 62 5.23 11.99 2.34
N ASP A 63 4.78 10.95 3.04
CA ASP A 63 4.39 11.05 4.44
C ASP A 63 5.60 11.16 5.39
N LYS A 64 6.83 10.90 4.92
CA LYS A 64 8.06 10.98 5.73
C LYS A 64 8.51 12.43 5.93
N ASN A 65 8.49 12.90 7.17
CA ASN A 65 8.82 14.28 7.50
C ASN A 65 9.67 14.40 8.79
N PHE A 66 10.36 15.54 8.96
CA PHE A 66 11.01 15.90 10.23
C PHE A 66 9.97 16.47 11.20
N ALA A 67 10.09 16.13 12.48
CA ALA A 67 9.16 16.61 13.53
C ALA A 67 9.05 18.14 13.54
N SER A 68 10.16 18.86 13.42
CA SER A 68 10.21 20.33 13.39
C SER A 68 9.56 20.99 12.16
N TYR A 69 9.24 20.22 11.12
CA TYR A 69 8.47 20.72 9.97
C TYR A 69 6.97 20.50 10.11
N VAL A 70 6.54 19.68 11.07
CA VAL A 70 5.14 19.25 11.23
C VAL A 70 4.54 19.79 12.52
N PHE A 71 5.32 19.84 13.61
CA PHE A 71 4.86 20.23 14.94
C PHE A 71 5.37 21.63 15.33
N GLU A 72 4.69 22.27 16.26
CA GLU A 72 5.06 23.61 16.75
C GLU A 72 6.25 23.56 17.72
N GLU A 73 6.91 24.71 17.91
CA GLU A 73 8.00 24.85 18.89
C GLU A 73 7.50 24.50 20.30
N GLY A 74 8.20 23.59 20.97
CA GLY A 74 7.80 23.03 22.27
C GLY A 74 6.95 21.76 22.20
N GLU A 75 6.50 21.33 21.02
CA GLU A 75 5.84 20.02 20.79
C GLU A 75 6.83 18.90 20.43
N TYR A 76 8.09 19.24 20.22
CA TYR A 76 9.19 18.31 19.98
C TYR A 76 10.40 18.73 20.83
N LEU A 77 11.27 17.76 21.15
CA LEU A 77 12.51 18.05 21.87
C LEU A 77 13.53 18.68 20.93
N GLU A 78 14.16 19.75 21.39
CA GLU A 78 15.33 20.29 20.71
C GLU A 78 16.60 19.47 21.02
N ASP A 79 17.64 19.70 20.23
CA ASP A 79 18.91 18.98 20.40
C ASP A 79 19.52 19.25 21.79
N GLY A 80 19.70 18.19 22.58
CA GLY A 80 20.22 18.26 23.95
C GLY A 80 19.16 18.40 25.05
N GLU A 81 17.87 18.40 24.72
CA GLU A 81 16.79 18.32 25.71
C GLU A 81 16.45 16.86 26.08
N GLU A 82 16.10 16.62 27.34
CA GLU A 82 15.61 15.33 27.83
C GLU A 82 14.15 15.46 28.28
N GLU A 83 13.33 14.42 28.03
CA GLU A 83 11.98 14.32 28.59
C GLU A 83 12.10 14.32 30.13
N LYS A 84 11.51 15.30 30.80
CA LYS A 84 11.54 15.43 32.27
C LYS A 84 10.58 14.50 32.98
#